data_AF-K9ESQ8-F1
#
_entry.id   AF-K9ESQ8-F1
#
_cell.length_a   1.000
_cell.length_b   1.000
_cell.length_c   1.000
_cell.angle_alpha   90.00
_cell.angle_beta   90.00
_cell.angle_gamma   90.00
#
_symmetry.space_group_name_H-M   'P 1'
#
loop_
_entity.id
_entity.type
_entity.pdbx_description
1 polymer ?
#
loop_
_entity_poly.entity_id
_entity_poly.type
_entity_poly.pdbx_seq_one_letter_code
_entity_poly.pdbx_strand_id
1 'polypeptide(L)'
;MMKKPFKDSKLVLVFNGAQVLIGILRSLNTTAEYSGGNLQSISFACTGLYISTGGYYYRYANENVEVSLEDIGALQLKEFDKLCGETNRSYRSVRDMAHRRKAHHSRNKRRREDED
;
A
#
# COMPACT_ATOMS: atom_id res chain seq x y z
N MET A 1 -21.13 21.35 15.23
CA MET A 1 -20.50 20.03 15.01
C MET A 1 -19.09 20.07 15.62
N MET A 2 -18.80 19.32 16.69
CA MET A 2 -17.45 19.27 17.27
C MET A 2 -16.48 18.62 16.29
N LYS A 3 -15.35 19.28 16.01
CA LYS A 3 -14.22 18.64 15.31
C LYS A 3 -13.58 17.65 16.27
N LYS A 4 -13.52 16.37 15.89
CA LYS A 4 -12.74 15.37 16.63
C LYS A 4 -11.26 15.81 16.68
N PRO A 5 -10.53 15.56 17.78
CA PRO A 5 -9.12 15.91 17.90
C PRO A 5 -8.23 15.12 16.93
N PHE A 6 -8.69 13.95 16.47
CA PHE A 6 -7.96 13.09 15.54
C PHE A 6 -8.85 12.66 14.37
N LYS A 7 -8.22 12.44 13.22
CA LYS A 7 -8.85 11.85 12.05
C LYS A 7 -9.05 10.34 12.28
N ASP A 8 -10.20 9.82 11.89
CA ASP A 8 -10.47 8.39 11.99
C ASP A 8 -9.46 7.58 11.13
N SER A 9 -9.06 6.42 11.65
CA SER A 9 -8.14 5.52 10.94
C SER A 9 -8.77 5.02 9.64
N LYS A 10 -7.98 4.95 8.57
CA LYS A 10 -8.42 4.39 7.29
C LYS A 10 -7.74 3.05 7.04
N LEU A 11 -8.54 2.06 6.64
CA LEU A 11 -8.03 0.77 6.16
C LEU A 11 -7.13 0.99 4.94
N VAL A 12 -6.06 0.21 4.86
CA VAL A 12 -5.10 0.22 3.76
C VAL A 12 -5.03 -1.15 3.13
N LEU A 13 -5.26 -1.20 1.82
CA LEU A 13 -5.08 -2.37 0.97
C LEU A 13 -3.65 -2.38 0.44
N VAL A 14 -2.98 -3.52 0.56
CA VAL A 14 -1.60 -3.72 0.12
C VAL A 14 -1.58 -4.69 -1.05
N PHE A 15 -1.06 -4.25 -2.18
CA PHE A 15 -0.89 -5.08 -3.36
C PHE A 15 0.59 -5.33 -3.65
N ASN A 16 0.91 -6.54 -4.08
CA ASN A 16 2.28 -6.92 -4.43
C ASN A 16 2.73 -6.33 -5.78
N GLY A 17 3.99 -6.61 -6.17
CA GLY A 17 4.53 -6.17 -7.46
C GLY A 17 3.82 -6.76 -8.69
N ALA A 18 3.11 -7.88 -8.52
CA ALA A 18 2.24 -8.50 -9.52
C ALA A 18 0.81 -7.92 -9.53
N GLN A 19 0.56 -6.85 -8.77
CA GLN A 19 -0.70 -6.13 -8.72
C GLN A 19 -1.85 -6.94 -8.08
N VAL A 20 -1.54 -7.90 -7.21
CA VAL A 20 -2.54 -8.71 -6.50
C VAL A 20 -2.62 -8.29 -5.04
N LEU A 21 -3.84 -8.24 -4.47
CA LEU A 21 -4.06 -7.94 -3.06
C LEU A 21 -3.39 -9.02 -2.19
N ILE A 22 -2.59 -8.59 -1.21
CA ILE A 22 -1.89 -9.50 -0.28
C ILE A 22 -2.18 -9.18 1.19
N GLY A 23 -2.91 -8.11 1.48
CA GLY A 23 -3.24 -7.75 2.85
C GLY A 23 -4.18 -6.56 2.97
N ILE A 24 -4.99 -6.60 4.03
CA ILE A 24 -5.90 -5.53 4.45
C ILE A 24 -5.49 -5.13 5.86
N LEU A 25 -5.01 -3.90 6.01
CA LEU A 25 -4.44 -3.43 7.27
C LEU A 25 -5.29 -2.30 7.86
N ARG A 26 -5.45 -2.33 9.18
CA ARG A 26 -6.37 -1.44 9.92
C ARG A 26 -6.05 0.05 9.87
N SER A 27 -4.80 0.39 9.53
CA SER A 27 -4.32 1.77 9.54
C SER A 27 -3.05 1.95 8.70
N LEU A 28 -2.73 3.20 8.39
CA LEU A 28 -1.45 3.58 7.79
C LEU A 28 -0.26 3.23 8.70
N ASN A 29 -0.39 3.39 10.02
CA ASN A 29 0.64 3.05 11.00
C ASN A 29 0.97 1.56 11.00
N THR A 30 -0.05 0.71 11.12
CA THR A 30 0.12 -0.74 11.05
C THR A 30 0.72 -1.15 9.70
N THR A 31 0.41 -0.42 8.62
CA THR A 31 1.00 -0.66 7.29
C THR A 31 2.48 -0.30 7.23
N ALA A 32 2.89 0.80 7.85
CA ALA A 32 4.30 1.17 7.95
C ALA A 32 5.09 0.14 8.76
N GLU A 33 4.55 -0.31 9.89
CA GLU A 33 5.14 -1.36 10.73
C GLU A 33 5.29 -2.68 9.96
N TYR A 34 4.22 -3.13 9.31
CA TYR A 34 4.21 -4.36 8.52
C TYR A 34 5.18 -4.34 7.33
N SER A 35 5.19 -3.23 6.58
CA SER A 35 6.01 -3.13 5.37
C SER A 35 7.46 -2.74 5.65
N GLY A 36 7.75 -2.21 6.84
CA GLY A 36 9.00 -1.51 7.18
C GLY A 36 9.19 -0.22 6.37
N GLY A 37 8.11 0.35 5.84
CA GLY A 37 8.12 1.52 4.97
C GLY A 37 7.86 2.83 5.73
N ASN A 38 8.16 3.95 5.09
CA ASN A 38 7.90 5.28 5.65
C ASN A 38 6.41 5.67 5.50
N LEU A 39 5.80 6.13 6.59
CA LEU A 39 4.39 6.56 6.68
C LEU A 39 3.97 7.51 5.56
N GLN A 40 4.76 8.56 5.31
CA GLN A 40 4.44 9.59 4.31
C GLN A 40 4.46 9.01 2.90
N SER A 41 5.47 8.20 2.59
CA SER A 41 5.59 7.53 1.28
C SER A 41 4.43 6.56 1.02
N ILE A 42 4.00 5.84 2.06
CA ILE A 42 2.84 4.93 1.97
C ILE A 42 1.57 5.75 1.76
N SER A 43 1.37 6.84 2.52
CA SER A 43 0.21 7.73 2.35
C SER A 43 0.13 8.32 0.94
N PHE A 44 1.26 8.76 0.39
CA PHE A 44 1.35 9.26 -0.99
C PHE A 44 1.09 8.18 -2.03
N ALA A 45 1.46 6.92 -1.75
CA ALA A 45 1.09 5.81 -2.62
C ALA A 45 -0.43 5.51 -2.56
N CYS A 46 -1.04 5.58 -1.38
CA CYS A 46 -2.49 5.42 -1.23
C CYS A 46 -3.28 6.46 -2.04
N THR A 47 -2.86 7.73 -2.02
CA THR A 47 -3.53 8.81 -2.76
C THR A 47 -3.19 8.84 -4.25
N GLY A 48 -2.18 8.09 -4.70
CA GLY A 48 -1.75 8.07 -6.10
C GLY A 48 -0.72 9.11 -6.47
N LEU A 49 -0.28 9.94 -5.52
CA LEU A 49 0.85 10.84 -5.74
C LEU A 49 2.12 10.04 -6.09
N TYR A 50 2.32 8.92 -5.41
CA TYR A 50 3.34 7.93 -5.79
C TYR A 50 2.69 6.71 -6.42
N ILE A 51 3.35 6.18 -7.46
CA ILE A 51 2.90 4.93 -8.10
C ILE A 51 2.99 3.77 -7.10
N SER A 52 4.09 3.68 -6.34
CA SER A 52 4.43 2.55 -5.47
C SER A 52 5.50 2.96 -4.47
N THR A 53 5.62 2.24 -3.34
CA THR A 53 6.78 2.36 -2.44
C THR A 53 7.15 1.02 -1.82
N GLY A 54 8.44 0.81 -1.51
CA GLY A 54 8.92 -0.42 -0.88
C GLY A 54 8.68 -1.73 -1.65
N GLY A 55 8.41 -1.64 -2.96
CA GLY A 55 8.03 -2.78 -3.79
C GLY A 55 6.56 -3.19 -3.68
N TYR A 56 5.70 -2.30 -3.16
CA TYR A 56 4.26 -2.51 -3.02
C TYR A 56 3.46 -1.35 -3.60
N TYR A 57 2.20 -1.63 -3.94
CA TYR A 57 1.17 -0.62 -4.15
C TYR A 57 0.28 -0.56 -2.91
N TYR A 58 -0.23 0.63 -2.62
CA TYR A 58 -1.12 0.87 -1.50
C TYR A 58 -2.35 1.63 -1.97
N ARG A 59 -3.50 1.30 -1.40
CA ARG A 59 -4.76 2.03 -1.59
C ARG A 59 -5.46 2.18 -0.25
N TYR A 60 -6.11 3.32 -0.03
CA TYR A 60 -7.11 3.37 1.03
C TYR A 60 -8.32 2.55 0.59
N ALA A 61 -8.95 1.84 1.52
CA ALA A 61 -10.26 1.25 1.25
C ALA A 61 -11.24 2.36 0.83
N ASN A 62 -12.07 2.06 -0.17
CA ASN A 62 -13.08 2.97 -0.68
C ASN A 62 -14.42 2.62 -0.04
N GLU A 63 -15.19 3.61 0.37
CA GLU A 63 -16.50 3.40 1.01
C GLU A 63 -17.51 2.73 0.07
N ASN A 64 -17.32 2.85 -1.25
CA ASN A 64 -18.19 2.28 -2.27
C ASN A 64 -17.72 0.92 -2.81
N VAL A 65 -16.60 0.40 -2.31
CA VAL A 65 -16.02 -0.88 -2.75
C VAL A 65 -15.79 -1.75 -1.54
N GLU A 66 -16.62 -2.78 -1.40
CA GLU A 66 -16.43 -3.80 -0.36
C GLU A 66 -15.24 -4.68 -0.73
N VAL A 67 -14.31 -4.83 0.21
CA VAL A 67 -13.15 -5.72 0.09
C VAL A 67 -13.09 -6.57 1.34
N SER A 68 -13.11 -7.89 1.14
CA SER A 68 -13.17 -8.91 2.17
C SER A 68 -11.86 -9.70 2.25
N LEU A 69 -11.76 -10.64 3.20
CA LEU A 69 -10.60 -11.52 3.30
C LEU A 69 -10.49 -12.52 2.13
N GLU A 70 -11.60 -12.86 1.48
CA GLU A 70 -11.64 -13.78 0.35
C GLU A 70 -10.97 -13.18 -0.90
N ASP A 71 -10.90 -11.85 -0.97
CA ASP A 71 -10.27 -11.12 -2.06
C ASP A 71 -8.73 -11.18 -2.02
N ILE A 72 -8.15 -11.60 -0.88
CA ILE A 72 -6.70 -11.73 -0.73
C ILE A 72 -6.19 -12.84 -1.65
N GLY A 73 -5.29 -12.48 -2.57
CA GLY A 73 -4.77 -13.38 -3.59
C GLY A 73 -5.59 -13.39 -4.89
N ALA A 74 -6.77 -12.77 -4.92
CA ALA A 74 -7.64 -12.74 -6.09
C ALA A 74 -7.77 -11.32 -6.68
N LEU A 75 -8.11 -10.34 -5.85
CA LEU A 75 -8.41 -8.98 -6.30
C LEU A 75 -7.19 -8.30 -6.93
N GLN A 76 -7.35 -7.85 -8.18
CA GLN A 76 -6.33 -7.13 -8.92
C GLN A 76 -6.38 -5.63 -8.58
N LEU A 77 -5.22 -4.99 -8.47
CA LEU A 77 -5.10 -3.56 -8.20
C LEU A 77 -5.84 -2.73 -9.25
N LYS A 78 -5.69 -3.09 -10.53
CA LYS A 78 -6.35 -2.39 -11.64
C LYS A 78 -7.86 -2.51 -11.58
N GLU A 79 -8.36 -3.65 -11.12
CA GLU A 79 -9.78 -3.89 -10.94
C GLU A 79 -10.31 -3.04 -9.79
N PHE A 80 -9.63 -3.05 -8.64
CA PHE A 80 -9.96 -2.17 -7.53
C PHE A 80 -9.96 -0.68 -7.92
N ASP A 81 -8.92 -0.23 -8.62
CA ASP A 81 -8.84 1.16 -9.12
C ASP A 81 -10.01 1.47 -10.05
N LYS A 82 -10.38 0.55 -10.96
CA LYS A 82 -11.55 0.70 -11.83
C LYS A 82 -12.86 0.78 -11.04
N LEU A 83 -13.06 -0.06 -10.01
CA LEU A 83 -14.23 -0.02 -9.14
C LEU A 83 -14.33 1.30 -8.36
N CYS A 84 -13.18 1.91 -8.05
CA CYS A 84 -13.11 3.25 -7.45
C CYS A 84 -13.30 4.40 -8.45
N GLY A 85 -13.45 4.12 -9.75
CA GLY A 85 -13.52 5.14 -10.81
C GLY A 85 -12.17 5.75 -11.20
N GLU A 86 -11.05 5.15 -10.77
CA GLU A 86 -9.70 5.63 -11.03
C GLU A 86 -9.19 5.11 -12.39
N THR A 87 -9.21 5.95 -13.41
CA THR A 87 -8.85 5.57 -14.80
C THR A 87 -7.43 6.00 -15.21
N ASN A 88 -6.80 6.92 -14.49
CA ASN A 88 -5.53 7.55 -14.87
C ASN A 88 -4.32 7.09 -14.04
N ARG A 89 -4.42 5.92 -13.37
CA ARG A 89 -3.34 5.38 -12.55
C ARG A 89 -2.26 4.73 -13.43
N SER A 90 -1.01 5.11 -13.20
CA SER A 90 0.17 4.46 -13.80
C SER A 90 0.65 3.29 -12.94
N TYR A 91 1.19 2.25 -13.59
CA TYR A 91 1.71 1.06 -12.92
C TYR A 91 3.12 0.73 -13.40
N ARG A 92 3.90 0.08 -12.53
CA ARG A 92 5.25 -0.41 -12.84
C ARG A 92 5.21 -1.84 -13.35
N SER A 93 6.25 -2.22 -14.09
CA SER A 93 6.46 -3.61 -14.47
C SER A 93 6.80 -4.46 -13.25
N VAL A 94 6.45 -5.75 -13.31
CA VAL A 94 6.76 -6.72 -12.23
C VAL A 94 8.26 -6.76 -11.94
N ARG A 95 9.10 -6.62 -12.99
CA ARG A 95 10.56 -6.58 -12.86
C ARG A 95 11.03 -5.35 -12.07
N ASP A 96 10.54 -4.14 -12.40
CA ASP A 96 10.88 -2.91 -11.64
C ASP A 96 10.44 -3.06 -10.17
N MET A 97 9.25 -3.61 -9.92
CA MET A 97 8.75 -3.85 -8.57
C MET A 97 9.63 -4.84 -7.78
N ALA A 98 10.08 -5.92 -8.41
CA ALA A 98 11.00 -6.89 -7.78
C ALA A 98 12.34 -6.24 -7.42
N HIS A 99 12.92 -5.42 -8.30
CA HIS A 99 14.15 -4.69 -8.01
C HIS A 99 13.97 -3.71 -6.83
N ARG A 100 12.87 -2.95 -6.81
CA ARG A 100 12.53 -2.04 -5.71
C ARG A 100 12.33 -2.77 -4.39
N ARG A 101 11.68 -3.94 -4.41
CA ARG A 101 11.49 -4.77 -3.23
C ARG A 101 12.82 -5.24 -2.64
N LYS A 102 13.74 -5.73 -3.49
CA LYS A 102 15.08 -6.13 -3.08
C LYS A 102 15.87 -4.97 -2.47
N ALA A 103 15.87 -3.81 -3.14
CA ALA A 103 16.58 -2.62 -2.66
C ALA A 103 16.04 -2.12 -1.31
N HIS A 104 14.72 -2.13 -1.13
CA HIS A 104 14.08 -1.76 0.13
C HIS A 104 14.47 -2.74 1.26
N HIS A 105 14.40 -4.04 1.00
CA HIS A 105 14.76 -5.06 1.98
C HIS A 105 16.24 -4.98 2.36
N SER A 106 17.15 -4.78 1.40
CA SER A 106 18.58 -4.62 1.69
C SER A 106 18.86 -3.38 2.54
N ARG A 107 18.16 -2.27 2.28
CA ARG A 107 18.30 -1.04 3.07
C ARG A 107 17.81 -1.24 4.51
N ASN A 108 16.65 -1.89 4.68
CA ASN A 108 16.10 -2.15 6.00
C ASN A 108 16.94 -3.14 6.81
N LYS A 109 17.56 -4.13 6.15
CA LYS A 109 18.49 -5.06 6.80
C LYS A 109 19.70 -4.33 7.37
N ARG A 110 20.37 -3.51 6.56
CA ARG A 110 21.53 -2.71 6.99
C ARG A 110 21.19 -1.80 8.17
N ARG A 111 20.06 -1.09 8.10
CA ARG A 111 19.63 -0.21 9.19
C ARG A 111 19.46 -0.93 10.53
N ARG A 112 18.98 -2.18 10.51
CA ARG A 112 18.84 -2.98 11.74
C ARG A 112 20.19 -3.42 12.28
N GLU A 113 21.12 -3.79 11.40
CA GLU A 113 22.50 -4.14 11.77
C GLU A 113 23.28 -2.94 12.37
N ASP A 114 22.93 -1.71 11.98
CA ASP A 114 23.52 -0.49 12.55
C ASP A 114 22.89 -0.07 13.91
N GLU A 115 21.72 -0.63 14.26
CA GLU A 115 20.97 -0.34 15.50
C GLU A 115 21.34 -1.31 16.64
N ASP A 116 22.01 -2.43 16.33
CA ASP A 116 22.49 -3.48 17.26
C ASP A 116 23.98 -3.31 17.61
#